data_AF-A0A432ID94-F1
#
_entry.id   AF-A0A432ID94-F1
#
_cell.length_a   1.000
_cell.length_b   1.000
_cell.length_c   1.000
_cell.angle_alpha   90.00
_cell.angle_beta   90.00
_cell.angle_gamma   90.00
#
_symmetry.space_group_name_H-M   'P 1'
#
loop_
_entity.id
_entity.type
_entity.pdbx_description
1 polymer ?
#
loop_
_entity_poly.entity_id
_entity_poly.type
_entity_poly.pdbx_seq_one_letter_code
_entity_poly.pdbx_strand_id
1 'polypeptide(L)'
;MTSNQTRHEEGSTLIEIIIATVVFIVVLGLSLALAASFSKFGGEADADSAAQLDTHRTFARIESVLRQGWTPPVISADGESLQLDVLGYSWNATRQGWDRVDPATWRREYDLSQGTYYFVDGSGFALPVATCTLAWERLSTDPGSEDYHFGEITSTLSDTSGNSTTWTMASRIGTFELNEAGTSRLPGLSFTSHGQSVLVEMHLQRKSDAIPYSIRSSVKRRNYLEDAQ
;
A
#
# COMPACT_ATOMS: atom_id res chain seq x y z
N MET A 1 -18.80 -86.98 10.53
CA MET A 1 -18.44 -85.73 11.23
C MET A 1 -17.11 -85.25 10.67
N THR A 2 -17.13 -84.32 9.72
CA THR A 2 -15.91 -83.62 9.29
C THR A 2 -16.30 -82.26 8.72
N SER A 3 -15.99 -81.26 9.54
CA SER A 3 -15.75 -79.83 9.30
C SER A 3 -16.32 -79.19 8.02
N ASN A 4 -17.47 -78.54 8.19
CA ASN A 4 -17.98 -77.48 7.32
C ASN A 4 -17.34 -76.10 7.64
N GLN A 5 -16.14 -76.07 8.23
CA GLN A 5 -15.55 -74.88 8.88
C GLN A 5 -14.67 -74.00 7.97
N THR A 6 -14.23 -74.46 6.81
CA THR A 6 -13.26 -73.71 5.98
C THR A 6 -13.87 -72.52 5.22
N ARG A 7 -15.17 -72.52 4.91
CA ARG A 7 -15.80 -71.42 4.16
C ARG A 7 -16.11 -70.17 4.99
N HIS A 8 -16.15 -70.28 6.31
CA HIS A 8 -16.50 -69.14 7.17
C HIS A 8 -15.29 -68.21 7.41
N GLU A 9 -14.08 -68.76 7.40
CA GLU A 9 -12.83 -68.01 7.61
C GLU A 9 -12.38 -67.22 6.36
N GLU A 10 -12.58 -67.76 5.15
CA GLU A 10 -12.29 -67.06 3.88
C GLU A 10 -13.22 -65.86 3.63
N GLY A 11 -14.50 -65.96 4.04
CA GLY A 11 -15.45 -64.84 3.94
C GLY A 11 -15.14 -63.71 4.92
N SER A 12 -14.63 -64.04 6.11
CA SER A 12 -14.23 -63.07 7.13
C SER A 12 -12.98 -62.28 6.72
N THR A 13 -11.97 -62.96 6.17
CA THR A 13 -10.71 -62.33 5.71
C THR A 13 -10.92 -61.40 4.52
N LEU A 14 -11.81 -61.76 3.59
CA LEU A 14 -12.08 -60.92 2.41
C LEU A 14 -12.84 -59.64 2.78
N ILE A 15 -13.77 -59.71 3.74
CA ILE A 15 -14.47 -58.54 4.29
C ILE A 15 -13.49 -57.63 5.04
N GLU A 16 -12.57 -58.18 5.83
CA GLU A 16 -11.55 -57.42 6.56
C GLU A 16 -10.64 -56.63 5.61
N ILE A 17 -10.19 -57.26 4.52
CA ILE A 17 -9.38 -56.60 3.49
C ILE A 17 -10.16 -55.47 2.82
N ILE A 18 -11.43 -55.67 2.50
CA ILE A 18 -12.27 -54.62 1.89
C ILE A 18 -12.43 -53.44 2.86
N ILE A 19 -12.75 -53.70 4.12
CA ILE A 19 -12.90 -52.64 5.14
C ILE A 19 -11.59 -51.87 5.31
N ALA A 20 -10.46 -52.57 5.45
CA ALA A 20 -9.15 -51.94 5.57
C ALA A 20 -8.80 -51.09 4.35
N THR A 21 -9.12 -51.57 3.13
CA THR A 21 -8.87 -50.84 1.89
C THR A 21 -9.75 -49.59 1.78
N VAL A 22 -11.04 -49.68 2.13
CA VAL A 22 -11.94 -48.52 2.13
C VAL A 22 -11.48 -47.47 3.13
N VAL A 23 -11.12 -47.88 4.36
CA VAL A 23 -10.58 -46.97 5.37
C VAL A 23 -9.30 -46.31 4.87
N PHE A 24 -8.40 -47.08 4.24
CA PHE A 24 -7.15 -46.55 3.69
C PHE A 24 -7.40 -45.51 2.59
N ILE A 25 -8.31 -45.76 1.65
CA ILE A 25 -8.67 -44.82 0.59
C ILE A 25 -9.30 -43.54 1.17
N VAL A 26 -10.19 -43.68 2.16
CA VAL A 26 -10.85 -42.53 2.81
C VAL A 26 -9.81 -41.68 3.54
N VAL A 27 -8.89 -42.29 4.29
CA VAL A 27 -7.81 -41.59 4.98
C VAL A 27 -6.91 -40.87 3.98
N LEU A 28 -6.50 -41.54 2.89
CA LEU A 28 -5.69 -40.92 1.83
C LEU A 28 -6.39 -39.71 1.19
N GLY A 29 -7.68 -39.84 0.87
CA GLY A 29 -8.47 -38.76 0.30
C GLY A 29 -8.59 -37.56 1.24
N LEU A 30 -8.87 -37.80 2.52
CA LEU A 30 -8.93 -36.75 3.55
C LEU A 30 -7.57 -36.09 3.78
N SER A 31 -6.49 -36.87 3.84
CA SER A 31 -5.13 -36.35 4.00
C SER A 31 -4.72 -35.48 2.81
N LEU A 32 -5.04 -35.89 1.58
CA LEU A 32 -4.75 -35.09 0.38
C LEU A 32 -5.56 -33.80 0.35
N ALA A 33 -6.85 -33.85 0.71
CA ALA A 33 -7.70 -32.67 0.80
C ALA A 33 -7.20 -31.68 1.86
N LEU A 34 -6.77 -32.18 3.03
CA LEU A 34 -6.16 -31.38 4.09
C LEU A 34 -4.84 -30.76 3.62
N ALA A 35 -3.95 -31.54 3.00
CA ALA A 35 -2.66 -31.04 2.50
C ALA A 35 -2.84 -29.94 1.45
N ALA A 36 -3.78 -30.11 0.51
CA ALA A 36 -4.11 -29.09 -0.47
C ALA A 36 -4.66 -27.81 0.18
N SER A 37 -5.48 -27.96 1.22
CA SER A 37 -6.04 -26.83 1.97
C SER A 37 -4.95 -26.06 2.72
N PHE A 38 -4.07 -26.75 3.44
CA PHE A 38 -2.94 -26.12 4.15
C PHE A 38 -1.94 -25.45 3.19
N SER A 39 -1.66 -26.07 2.04
CA SER A 39 -0.79 -25.45 1.02
C SER A 39 -1.38 -24.15 0.49
N LYS A 40 -2.70 -24.10 0.29
CA LYS A 40 -3.40 -22.88 -0.12
C LYS A 40 -3.32 -21.80 0.96
N PHE A 41 -3.58 -22.17 2.22
CA PHE A 41 -3.46 -21.23 3.35
C PHE A 41 -2.03 -20.67 3.49
N GLY A 42 -1.00 -21.50 3.33
CA GLY A 42 0.40 -21.05 3.37
C GLY A 42 0.72 -20.04 2.28
N GLY A 43 0.35 -20.34 1.02
CA GLY A 43 0.57 -19.42 -0.09
C GLY A 43 -0.20 -18.10 0.03
N GLU A 44 -1.43 -18.15 0.57
CA GLU A 44 -2.22 -16.94 0.82
C GLU A 44 -1.65 -16.09 1.96
N ALA A 45 -1.17 -16.73 3.04
CA ALA A 45 -0.55 -16.04 4.17
C ALA A 45 0.75 -15.34 3.78
N ASP A 46 1.58 -15.98 2.95
CA ASP A 46 2.82 -15.39 2.46
C ASP A 46 2.55 -14.22 1.51
N ALA A 47 1.57 -14.36 0.61
CA ALA A 47 1.17 -13.29 -0.30
C ALA A 47 0.61 -12.07 0.44
N ASP A 48 -0.21 -12.29 1.48
CA ASP A 48 -0.75 -11.22 2.31
C ASP A 48 0.36 -10.51 3.10
N SER A 49 1.28 -11.27 3.70
CA SER A 49 2.42 -10.72 4.46
C SER A 49 3.32 -9.85 3.58
N ALA A 50 3.61 -10.29 2.35
CA ALA A 50 4.39 -9.50 1.39
C ALA A 50 3.67 -8.20 1.01
N ALA A 51 2.36 -8.28 0.75
CA ALA A 51 1.55 -7.12 0.42
C ALA A 51 1.48 -6.11 1.57
N GLN A 52 1.35 -6.58 2.81
CA GLN A 52 1.37 -5.74 4.00
C GLN A 52 2.73 -5.02 4.15
N LEU A 53 3.84 -5.73 3.95
CA LEU A 53 5.18 -5.14 4.02
C LEU A 53 5.38 -4.03 2.97
N ASP A 54 4.95 -4.26 1.74
CA ASP A 54 5.06 -3.26 0.66
C ASP A 54 4.15 -2.05 0.92
N THR A 55 2.99 -2.29 1.52
CA THR A 55 2.06 -1.25 1.99
C THR A 55 2.73 -0.37 3.06
N HIS A 56 3.37 -0.96 4.07
CA HIS A 56 4.12 -0.22 5.09
C HIS A 56 5.30 0.58 4.51
N ARG A 57 6.06 -0.02 3.58
CA ARG A 57 7.17 0.67 2.90
C ARG A 57 6.66 1.87 2.10
N THR A 58 5.54 1.71 1.43
CA THR A 58 4.90 2.79 0.66
C THR A 58 4.41 3.90 1.56
N PHE A 59 3.77 3.56 2.68
CA PHE A 59 3.35 4.54 3.67
C PHE A 59 4.53 5.36 4.20
N ALA A 60 5.64 4.69 4.56
CA ALA A 60 6.86 5.37 5.00
C ALA A 60 7.47 6.30 3.92
N ARG A 61 7.36 5.93 2.64
CA ARG A 61 7.78 6.80 1.52
C ARG A 61 6.89 8.03 1.40
N ILE A 62 5.57 7.87 1.50
CA ILE A 62 4.61 8.98 1.51
C ILE A 62 4.94 9.93 2.66
N GLU A 63 5.12 9.42 3.88
CA GLU A 63 5.50 10.25 5.02
C GLU A 63 6.81 11.02 4.75
N SER A 64 7.81 10.38 4.15
CA SER A 64 9.09 11.00 3.83
C SER A 64 8.95 12.16 2.85
N VAL A 65 8.10 12.01 1.83
CA VAL A 65 7.78 13.06 0.85
C VAL A 65 7.07 14.22 1.55
N LEU A 66 6.05 13.94 2.35
CA LEU A 66 5.30 14.96 3.09
C LEU A 66 6.17 15.76 4.05
N ARG A 67 7.11 15.10 4.74
CA ARG A 67 8.07 15.78 5.63
C ARG A 67 8.98 16.77 4.87
N GLN A 68 9.24 16.51 3.59
CA GLN A 68 10.04 17.38 2.72
C GLN A 68 9.23 18.52 2.10
N GLY A 69 7.90 18.48 2.21
CA GLY A 69 7.01 19.49 1.67
C GLY A 69 7.35 20.91 2.13
N TRP A 70 7.38 21.82 1.16
CA TRP A 70 7.74 23.22 1.32
C TRP A 70 6.55 24.16 1.29
N THR A 71 5.53 23.85 0.48
CA THR A 71 4.31 24.66 0.33
C THR A 71 3.11 24.04 1.05
N PRO A 72 2.01 24.80 1.22
CA PRO A 72 0.72 24.22 1.60
C PRO A 72 0.34 23.13 0.60
N PRO A 73 0.08 21.90 1.04
CA PRO A 73 -0.40 20.87 0.14
C PRO A 73 -1.79 21.25 -0.37
N VAL A 74 -2.03 20.95 -1.64
CA VAL A 74 -3.33 21.06 -2.28
C VAL A 74 -3.91 19.65 -2.35
N ILE A 75 -4.94 19.39 -1.54
CA ILE A 75 -5.67 18.12 -1.52
C ILE A 75 -6.83 18.22 -2.51
N SER A 76 -7.06 17.20 -3.33
CA SER A 76 -8.23 17.15 -4.22
C SER A 76 -9.53 17.06 -3.43
N ALA A 77 -10.64 17.48 -4.04
CA ALA A 77 -11.94 17.53 -3.35
C ALA A 77 -12.45 16.15 -2.87
N ASP A 78 -12.02 15.08 -3.52
CA ASP A 78 -12.28 13.69 -3.13
C ASP A 78 -11.31 13.14 -2.07
N GLY A 79 -10.23 13.87 -1.76
CA GLY A 79 -9.21 13.47 -0.79
C GLY A 79 -8.22 12.40 -1.28
N GLU A 80 -8.26 12.04 -2.57
CA GLU A 80 -7.52 10.90 -3.12
C GLU A 80 -6.19 11.28 -3.77
N SER A 81 -5.97 12.57 -3.98
CA SER A 81 -4.71 13.10 -4.46
C SER A 81 -4.25 14.30 -3.65
N LEU A 82 -2.94 14.48 -3.64
CA LEU A 82 -2.23 15.50 -2.91
C LEU A 82 -1.11 16.04 -3.78
N GLN A 83 -1.13 17.34 -4.02
CA GLN A 83 -0.03 18.04 -4.66
C GLN A 83 0.72 18.88 -3.61
N LEU A 84 2.05 18.82 -3.64
CA LEU A 84 2.91 19.64 -2.80
C LEU A 84 4.22 19.94 -3.52
N ASP A 85 4.86 21.05 -3.17
CA ASP A 85 6.21 21.30 -3.64
C ASP A 85 7.24 20.66 -2.70
N VAL A 86 8.23 20.00 -3.29
CA VAL A 86 9.32 19.31 -2.61
C VAL A 86 10.66 19.95 -2.96
N LEU A 87 11.50 20.13 -1.94
CA LEU A 87 12.82 20.74 -2.07
C LEU A 87 13.89 19.75 -2.53
N GLY A 88 14.88 20.26 -3.25
CA GLY A 88 16.14 19.56 -3.52
C GLY A 88 16.02 18.45 -4.55
N TYR A 89 15.12 18.59 -5.53
CA TYR A 89 15.06 17.73 -6.71
C TYR A 89 15.40 18.55 -7.95
N SER A 90 16.33 18.02 -8.75
CA SER A 90 16.79 18.65 -9.99
C SER A 90 16.67 17.67 -11.14
N TRP A 91 16.25 18.15 -12.31
CA TRP A 91 16.18 17.33 -13.50
C TRP A 91 17.56 17.14 -14.13
N ASN A 92 17.96 15.89 -14.31
CA ASN A 92 19.15 15.52 -15.05
C ASN A 92 18.78 15.21 -16.50
N ALA A 93 18.99 16.17 -17.39
CA ALA A 93 18.67 16.04 -18.81
C ALA A 93 19.45 14.90 -19.52
N THR A 94 20.64 14.53 -19.01
CA THR A 94 21.45 13.46 -19.62
C THR A 94 20.88 12.09 -19.32
N ARG A 95 20.36 11.88 -18.10
CA ARG A 95 19.77 10.60 -17.66
C ARG A 95 18.26 10.56 -17.86
N GLN A 96 17.63 11.69 -18.16
CA GLN A 96 16.19 11.87 -18.16
C GLN A 96 15.57 11.40 -16.83
N GLY A 97 16.08 11.92 -15.72
CA GLY A 97 15.61 11.54 -14.39
C GLY A 97 15.89 12.61 -13.33
N TRP A 98 15.33 12.40 -12.14
CA TRP A 98 15.46 13.32 -11.02
C TRP A 98 16.67 12.97 -10.14
N ASP A 99 17.58 13.93 -9.98
CA ASP A 99 18.65 13.85 -9.01
C ASP A 99 18.25 14.59 -7.73
N ARG A 100 18.36 13.88 -6.60
CA ARG A 100 18.06 14.43 -5.27
C ARG A 100 19.33 15.00 -4.64
N VAL A 101 19.24 16.24 -4.16
CA VAL A 101 20.27 16.89 -3.34
C VAL A 101 20.17 16.37 -1.90
N ASP A 102 21.29 15.98 -1.31
CA ASP A 102 21.32 15.42 0.06
C ASP A 102 20.77 16.42 1.09
N PRO A 103 19.68 16.09 1.82
CA PRO A 103 19.12 16.93 2.87
C PRO A 103 20.10 17.35 3.97
N ALA A 104 21.17 16.59 4.20
CA ALA A 104 22.20 16.94 5.18
C ALA A 104 22.97 18.21 4.80
N THR A 105 22.97 18.58 3.51
CA THR A 105 23.69 19.75 2.99
C THR A 105 22.84 21.02 2.95
N TRP A 106 21.55 20.92 3.28
CA TRP A 106 20.61 22.02 3.15
C TRP A 106 20.78 23.03 4.28
N ARG A 107 20.79 24.31 3.93
CA ARG A 107 20.76 25.42 4.89
C ARG A 107 19.55 26.31 4.59
N ARG A 108 18.80 26.65 5.64
CA ARG A 108 17.70 27.62 5.54
C ARG A 108 18.25 29.03 5.71
N GLU A 109 17.87 29.92 4.81
CA GLU A 109 18.22 31.34 4.84
C GLU A 109 16.95 32.19 4.83
N TYR A 110 17.06 33.41 5.35
CA TYR A 110 15.95 34.37 5.38
C TYR A 110 16.27 35.54 4.46
N ASP A 111 15.45 35.75 3.45
CA ASP A 111 15.54 36.91 2.59
C ASP A 111 14.83 38.09 3.26
N LEU A 112 15.63 39.01 3.81
CA LEU A 112 15.14 40.24 4.46
C LEU A 112 14.38 41.17 3.49
N SER A 113 14.62 41.07 2.18
CA SER A 113 13.99 41.93 1.17
C SER A 113 12.60 41.46 0.78
N GLN A 114 12.39 40.13 0.75
CA GLN A 114 11.10 39.51 0.44
C GLN A 114 10.31 39.13 1.68
N GLY A 115 10.96 39.07 2.85
CA GLY A 115 10.36 38.64 4.10
C GLY A 115 10.10 37.14 4.16
N THR A 116 10.74 36.34 3.31
CA THR A 116 10.48 34.91 3.13
C THR A 116 11.72 34.06 3.43
N TYR A 117 11.51 32.82 3.83
CA TYR A 117 12.59 31.83 3.92
C TYR A 117 12.85 31.19 2.57
N TYR A 118 14.09 30.80 2.31
CA TYR A 118 14.48 29.93 1.21
C TYR A 118 15.56 28.95 1.68
N PHE A 119 15.88 27.96 0.85
CA PHE A 119 16.94 27.00 1.15
C PHE A 119 18.05 27.06 0.13
N VAL A 120 19.29 26.86 0.60
CA VAL A 120 20.48 26.70 -0.22
C VAL A 120 21.14 25.35 0.04
N ASP A 121 21.94 24.88 -0.92
CA ASP A 121 22.81 23.72 -0.77
C ASP A 121 24.11 24.06 -0.02
N GLY A 122 24.99 23.05 0.14
CA GLY A 122 26.28 23.21 0.81
C GLY A 122 27.26 24.17 0.10
N SER A 123 27.01 24.51 -1.16
CA SER A 123 27.75 25.50 -1.94
C SER A 123 27.13 26.90 -1.92
N GLY A 124 25.96 27.07 -1.29
CA GLY A 124 25.26 28.35 -1.20
C GLY A 124 24.38 28.67 -2.40
N PHE A 125 24.10 27.71 -3.29
CA PHE A 125 23.13 27.89 -4.38
C PHE A 125 21.72 27.58 -3.89
N ALA A 126 20.73 28.34 -4.37
CA ALA A 126 19.33 28.10 -4.05
C ALA A 126 18.89 26.68 -4.45
N LEU A 127 18.23 25.97 -3.53
CA LEU A 127 17.72 24.63 -3.80
C LEU A 127 16.59 24.70 -4.83
N PRO A 128 16.62 23.84 -5.84
CA PRO A 128 15.51 23.71 -6.77
C PRO A 128 14.29 23.12 -6.07
N VAL A 129 13.12 23.47 -6.62
CA VAL A 129 11.81 23.02 -6.14
C VAL A 129 11.16 22.26 -7.28
N ALA A 130 10.65 21.07 -6.98
CA ALA A 130 9.83 20.28 -7.89
C ALA A 130 8.42 20.12 -7.31
N THR A 131 7.42 19.97 -8.17
CA THR A 131 6.07 19.64 -7.75
C THR A 131 5.94 18.12 -7.65
N CYS A 132 5.48 17.64 -6.50
CA CYS A 132 5.18 16.23 -6.25
C CYS A 132 3.68 16.04 -6.15
N THR A 133 3.12 15.15 -6.97
CA THR A 133 1.73 14.71 -6.88
C THR A 133 1.71 13.26 -6.39
N LEU A 134 1.06 13.02 -5.27
CA LEU A 134 0.71 11.69 -4.78
C LEU A 134 -0.76 11.45 -5.12
N ALA A 135 -1.08 10.35 -5.79
CA ALA A 135 -2.45 10.04 -6.16
C ALA A 135 -2.77 8.58 -5.87
N TRP A 136 -4.02 8.33 -5.48
CA TRP A 136 -4.61 7.01 -5.49
C TRP A 136 -5.54 6.87 -6.69
N GLU A 137 -5.18 5.96 -7.60
CA GLU A 137 -5.87 5.75 -8.85
C GLU A 137 -6.63 4.43 -8.78
N ARG A 138 -7.97 4.50 -8.77
CA ARG A 138 -8.83 3.31 -8.75
C ARG A 138 -8.60 2.44 -10.00
N LEU A 139 -8.70 1.13 -9.82
CA LEU A 139 -8.65 0.15 -10.90
C LEU A 139 -9.93 0.12 -11.74
N SER A 140 -11.05 0.57 -11.18
CA SER A 140 -12.33 0.68 -11.88
C SER A 140 -13.06 1.96 -11.50
N THR A 141 -13.84 2.49 -12.44
CA THR A 141 -14.77 3.61 -12.23
C THR A 141 -16.21 3.15 -12.02
N ASP A 142 -16.51 1.86 -12.16
CA ASP A 142 -17.84 1.29 -11.95
C ASP A 142 -18.08 1.00 -10.46
N PRO A 143 -18.98 1.72 -9.77
CA PRO A 143 -19.24 1.49 -8.34
C PRO A 143 -19.75 0.08 -8.00
N GLY A 144 -20.25 -0.68 -8.98
CA GLY A 144 -20.70 -2.06 -8.79
C GLY A 144 -19.56 -3.09 -8.85
N SER A 145 -18.36 -2.69 -9.26
CA SER A 145 -17.19 -3.56 -9.39
C SER A 145 -16.45 -3.70 -8.05
N GLU A 146 -15.96 -4.90 -7.75
CA GLU A 146 -15.06 -5.11 -6.60
C GLU A 146 -13.79 -4.25 -6.71
N ASP A 147 -13.31 -4.01 -7.94
CA ASP A 147 -12.10 -3.24 -8.23
C ASP A 147 -12.27 -1.72 -8.01
N TYR A 148 -13.50 -1.23 -7.79
CA TYR A 148 -13.78 0.18 -7.56
C TYR A 148 -13.11 0.72 -6.28
N HIS A 149 -12.84 -0.16 -5.32
CA HIS A 149 -12.24 0.22 -4.04
C HIS A 149 -10.76 -0.12 -3.94
N PHE A 150 -10.16 -0.63 -5.03
CA PHE A 150 -8.76 -0.94 -5.12
C PHE A 150 -8.11 -0.04 -6.16
N GLY A 151 -6.84 0.27 -5.95
CA GLY A 151 -6.14 1.21 -6.80
C GLY A 151 -4.63 1.10 -6.69
N GLU A 152 -3.95 1.92 -7.47
CA GLU A 152 -2.52 2.13 -7.37
C GLU A 152 -2.23 3.44 -6.66
N ILE A 153 -1.18 3.45 -5.83
CA ILE A 153 -0.66 4.70 -5.30
C ILE A 153 0.50 5.11 -6.20
N THR A 154 0.33 6.21 -6.92
CA THR A 154 1.33 6.77 -7.82
C THR A 154 1.97 8.01 -7.20
N SER A 155 3.24 8.23 -7.52
CA SER A 155 3.95 9.47 -7.23
C SER A 155 4.49 10.02 -8.53
N THR A 156 4.23 11.29 -8.78
CA THR A 156 4.71 12.02 -9.95
C THR A 156 5.53 13.21 -9.48
N LEU A 157 6.78 13.31 -9.95
CA LEU A 157 7.59 14.53 -9.83
C LEU A 157 7.59 15.27 -11.16
N SER A 158 7.33 16.57 -11.11
CA SER A 158 7.36 17.45 -12.27
C SER A 158 7.98 18.81 -11.97
N ASP A 159 8.43 19.51 -13.02
CA ASP A 159 8.79 20.93 -12.96
C ASP A 159 7.94 21.78 -13.92
N THR A 160 8.13 23.10 -13.83
CA THR A 160 7.48 24.09 -14.70
C THR A 160 7.95 24.04 -16.16
N SER A 161 9.04 23.34 -16.44
CA SER A 161 9.58 23.14 -17.80
C SER A 161 8.94 21.94 -18.51
N GLY A 162 8.06 21.21 -17.83
CA GLY A 162 7.33 20.07 -18.37
C GLY A 162 8.07 18.74 -18.24
N ASN A 163 9.20 18.69 -17.55
CA ASN A 163 9.84 17.43 -17.22
C ASN A 163 9.00 16.71 -16.17
N SER A 164 8.74 15.42 -16.36
CA SER A 164 7.93 14.63 -15.42
C SER A 164 8.39 13.18 -15.37
N THR A 165 8.28 12.58 -14.18
CA THR A 165 8.45 11.13 -14.00
C THR A 165 7.41 10.64 -13.02
N THR A 166 6.70 9.58 -13.40
CA THR A 166 5.71 8.91 -12.56
C THR A 166 6.18 7.51 -12.23
N TRP A 167 5.96 7.07 -10.99
CA TRP A 167 6.18 5.69 -10.59
C TRP A 167 5.08 5.22 -9.63
N THR A 168 4.72 3.94 -9.75
CA THR A 168 3.81 3.27 -8.82
C THR A 168 4.59 2.92 -7.54
N MET A 169 4.10 3.38 -6.39
CA MET A 169 4.68 3.08 -5.09
C MET A 169 4.12 1.77 -4.53
N ALA A 170 2.81 1.57 -4.65
CA ALA A 170 2.12 0.32 -4.32
C ALA A 170 0.96 0.09 -5.29
N SER A 171 0.70 -1.18 -5.57
CA SER A 171 -0.42 -1.61 -6.40
C SER A 171 -1.50 -2.30 -5.57
N ARG A 172 -2.75 -2.23 -6.05
CA ARG A 172 -3.91 -2.90 -5.46
C ARG A 172 -4.12 -2.52 -3.98
N ILE A 173 -3.93 -1.27 -3.61
CA ILE A 173 -4.28 -0.76 -2.29
C ILE A 173 -5.76 -0.42 -2.28
N GLY A 174 -6.48 -0.90 -1.27
CA GLY A 174 -7.92 -0.80 -1.22
C GLY A 174 -8.53 -1.55 -0.05
N THR A 175 -9.81 -1.30 0.20
CA THR A 175 -10.54 -1.88 1.33
C THR A 175 -11.98 -2.21 0.98
N PHE A 176 -12.53 -3.24 1.62
CA PHE A 176 -13.96 -3.49 1.65
C PHE A 176 -14.62 -2.84 2.88
N GLU A 177 -13.91 -2.04 3.66
CA GLU A 177 -14.46 -1.34 4.82
C GLU A 177 -15.47 -0.27 4.39
N LEU A 178 -16.58 -0.13 5.13
CA LEU A 178 -17.57 0.93 4.95
C LEU A 178 -17.26 2.11 5.88
N ASN A 179 -17.71 3.29 5.49
CA ASN A 179 -17.77 4.44 6.39
C ASN A 179 -18.65 4.16 7.62
N GLU A 180 -18.59 5.04 8.62
CA GLU A 180 -19.36 4.89 9.87
C GLU A 180 -20.88 4.75 9.64
N ALA A 181 -21.40 5.35 8.57
CA ALA A 181 -22.81 5.28 8.19
C ALA A 181 -23.19 3.96 7.49
N GLY A 182 -22.22 3.14 7.09
CA GLY A 182 -22.43 1.90 6.34
C GLY A 182 -22.89 2.12 4.90
N THR A 183 -22.75 3.32 4.34
CA THR A 183 -23.36 3.71 3.05
C THR A 183 -22.39 3.63 1.88
N SER A 184 -21.11 3.90 2.12
CA SER A 184 -20.08 3.89 1.09
C SER A 184 -18.82 3.25 1.62
N ARG A 185 -18.04 2.60 0.75
CA ARG A 185 -16.73 2.08 1.14
C ARG A 185 -15.74 3.23 1.34
N LEU A 186 -14.76 3.00 2.18
CA LEU A 186 -13.64 3.92 2.36
C LEU A 186 -12.68 3.85 1.17
N PRO A 187 -11.98 4.96 0.84
CA PRO A 187 -10.92 4.93 -0.16
C PRO A 187 -9.72 4.14 0.35
N GLY A 188 -8.85 3.66 -0.55
CA GLY A 188 -7.61 2.96 -0.17
C GLY A 188 -6.59 3.89 0.50
N LEU A 189 -6.57 5.17 0.12
CA LEU A 189 -5.71 6.20 0.66
C LEU A 189 -6.49 7.52 0.71
N SER A 190 -6.35 8.27 1.80
CA SER A 190 -6.94 9.59 1.95
C SER A 190 -5.97 10.58 2.59
N PHE A 191 -6.14 11.84 2.24
CA PHE A 191 -5.39 12.96 2.80
C PHE A 191 -6.34 13.98 3.43
N THR A 192 -6.02 14.42 4.64
CA THR A 192 -6.76 15.49 5.33
C THR A 192 -5.78 16.55 5.84
N SER A 193 -6.10 17.83 5.60
CA SER A 193 -5.29 18.94 6.11
C SER A 193 -5.59 19.21 7.58
N HIS A 194 -4.54 19.34 8.39
CA HIS A 194 -4.59 19.69 9.81
C HIS A 194 -3.59 20.81 10.12
N GLY A 195 -3.85 22.01 9.57
CA GLY A 195 -2.99 23.18 9.71
C GLY A 195 -1.56 22.90 9.24
N GLN A 196 -0.60 22.87 10.16
CA GLN A 196 0.81 22.57 9.86
C GLN A 196 1.11 21.10 9.52
N SER A 197 0.14 20.20 9.67
CA SER A 197 0.29 18.77 9.40
C SER A 197 -0.68 18.27 8.35
N VAL A 198 -0.32 17.17 7.70
CA VAL A 198 -1.23 16.40 6.85
C VAL A 198 -1.48 15.07 7.55
N LEU A 199 -2.75 14.75 7.77
CA LEU A 199 -3.16 13.42 8.17
C LEU A 199 -3.26 12.57 6.91
N VAL A 200 -2.50 11.47 6.89
CA VAL A 200 -2.58 10.44 5.86
C VAL A 200 -3.20 9.22 6.50
N GLU A 201 -4.25 8.69 5.87
CA GLU A 201 -4.86 7.42 6.27
C GLU A 201 -4.87 6.47 5.08
N MET A 202 -4.46 5.22 5.32
CA MET A 202 -4.41 4.19 4.32
C MET A 202 -5.15 2.97 4.85
N HIS A 203 -6.16 2.54 4.11
CA HIS A 203 -7.04 1.44 4.47
C HIS A 203 -6.70 0.22 3.62
N LEU A 204 -6.52 -0.94 4.25
CA LEU A 204 -6.29 -2.18 3.54
C LEU A 204 -7.21 -3.30 4.03
N GLN A 205 -7.87 -3.95 3.07
CA GLN A 205 -8.58 -5.19 3.29
C GLN A 205 -8.60 -6.00 1.98
N ARG A 206 -7.78 -7.06 1.90
CA ARG A 206 -7.55 -7.81 0.66
C ARG A 206 -8.70 -8.73 0.24
N LYS A 207 -9.56 -9.11 1.18
CA LYS A 207 -10.75 -9.95 0.96
C LYS A 207 -11.88 -9.45 1.83
N SER A 208 -13.13 -9.65 1.40
CA SER A 208 -14.31 -9.21 2.15
C SER A 208 -14.46 -9.85 3.53
N ASP A 209 -13.89 -11.05 3.73
CA ASP A 209 -13.87 -11.79 5.00
C ASP A 209 -12.60 -11.57 5.83
N ALA A 210 -11.60 -10.87 5.29
CA ALA A 210 -10.40 -10.51 6.02
C ALA A 210 -10.69 -9.39 7.03
N ILE A 211 -9.96 -9.38 8.14
CA ILE A 211 -10.03 -8.28 9.12
C ILE A 211 -9.46 -7.02 8.46
N PRO A 212 -10.23 -5.92 8.33
CA PRO A 212 -9.71 -4.67 7.80
C PRO A 212 -8.66 -4.11 8.74
N TYR A 213 -7.65 -3.44 8.18
CA TYR A 213 -6.67 -2.70 8.96
C TYR A 213 -6.36 -1.36 8.32
N SER A 214 -5.98 -0.40 9.15
CA SER A 214 -5.67 0.96 8.69
C SER A 214 -4.37 1.46 9.32
N ILE A 215 -3.58 2.17 8.52
CA ILE A 215 -2.37 2.87 8.98
C ILE A 215 -2.65 4.36 8.85
N ARG A 216 -2.44 5.11 9.93
CA ARG A 216 -2.65 6.56 9.96
C ARG A 216 -1.46 7.28 10.55
N SER A 217 -1.17 8.46 10.03
CA SER A 217 -0.10 9.31 10.54
C SER A 217 -0.37 10.78 10.30
N SER A 218 -0.17 11.57 11.35
CA SER A 218 -0.15 13.03 11.24
C SER A 218 1.29 13.47 10.98
N VAL A 219 1.55 13.87 9.74
CA VAL A 219 2.89 14.25 9.29
C VAL A 219 3.05 15.76 9.42
N LYS A 220 3.80 16.17 10.45
CA LYS A 220 4.24 17.56 10.57
C LYS A 220 5.27 17.88 9.48
N ARG A 221 5.00 18.91 8.70
CA ARG A 221 5.88 19.37 7.61
C ARG A 221 7.06 20.12 8.23
N ARG A 222 8.28 19.66 7.97
CA ARG A 222 9.49 20.21 8.62
C ARG A 222 9.85 21.59 8.07
N ASN A 223 9.63 21.79 6.78
CA ASN A 223 10.15 22.94 6.06
C ASN A 223 9.09 24.01 5.82
N TYR A 224 7.80 23.67 5.93
CA TYR A 224 6.71 24.63 5.85
C TYR A 224 6.57 25.39 7.18
N LEU A 225 6.59 26.72 7.09
CA LEU A 225 6.13 27.61 8.15
C LEU A 225 4.82 28.22 7.67
N GLU A 226 3.76 28.02 8.44
CA GLU A 226 2.52 28.76 8.22
C GLU A 226 2.82 30.23 8.50
N ASP A 227 2.39 31.13 7.60
CA ASP A 227 2.52 32.57 7.84
C ASP A 227 1.94 32.87 9.21
N ALA A 228 2.73 33.52 10.07
CA ALA A 228 2.27 33.90 11.39
C ALA A 228 1.05 34.84 11.22
N GLN A 229 -0.13 34.34 11.59
CA GLN A 229 -1.32 35.17 11.75
C GLN A 229 -1.14 36.11 12.96
#